data_AF-A0AAD5P6X7-F1
#
_entry.id   AF-A0AAD5P6X7-F1
#
_cell.length_a   1.000
_cell.length_b   1.000
_cell.length_c   1.000
_cell.angle_alpha   90.00
_cell.angle_beta   90.00
_cell.angle_gamma   90.00
#
_symmetry.space_group_name_H-M   'P 1'
#
loop_
_entity.id
_entity.type
_entity.pdbx_description
1 polymer ?
#
loop_
_entity_poly.entity_id
_entity_poly.type
_entity_poly.pdbx_seq_one_letter_code
_entity_poly.pdbx_strand_id
1 'polypeptide(L)'
;MSTFDFNNHSHRRYNPLTRSWVLCSPHRTQRPWQGHRESAQIEKRPNYDPTCYLCPGNQRANGDHNPTYTSTYSFHNDFAAVKSHQPALPDTHDDLLRAEGVRGECHVICFSPRHDLTMAEMTVPEIASIVDQWTDSYERLSQKEYIKHVQIFENKGAAMGCSNPHPHGQLWATEQIPQEPQVELDALKAYQQDHPDGCLLCNYVKREQREKEEQGRIVMENDSFICIVPFWALWPFETLVLPKDHVVSLPKMSKQQKLDLADMLRRITCRYDNLFECSFPYSMGIHQAPVQGDYEYAHLHLHFYPPLLRSATVRKFLVGFEMLGEAQRDITPEQAAARLRACSEVHYKHRLWWKWRQKLSSFLRLLLFSILQCCSTSFLTTSSSNTTTTTTTTTTTTNLSTLTTQQQQQHRHTNGNEKVTSATTTTSSSS
;
A
#
# COMPACT_ATOMS: atom_id res chain seq x y z
N MET A 1 -14.00 33.44 18.55
CA MET A 1 -13.17 32.28 18.98
C MET A 1 -12.40 31.78 17.78
N SER A 2 -11.15 31.36 17.94
CA SER A 2 -10.38 30.71 16.87
C SER A 2 -10.96 29.32 16.57
N THR A 3 -11.13 28.98 15.30
CA THR A 3 -11.56 27.64 14.86
C THR A 3 -10.47 26.61 15.15
N PHE A 4 -10.87 25.37 15.45
CA PHE A 4 -9.91 24.29 15.66
C PHE A 4 -9.29 23.83 14.34
N ASP A 5 -7.95 23.89 14.23
CA ASP A 5 -7.21 23.42 13.06
C ASP A 5 -6.45 22.13 13.37
N PHE A 6 -6.88 21.03 12.76
CA PHE A 6 -6.25 19.71 12.87
C PHE A 6 -4.81 19.65 12.30
N ASN A 7 -4.35 20.65 11.56
CA ASN A 7 -2.98 20.75 11.02
C ASN A 7 -2.02 21.53 11.93
N ASN A 8 -2.50 22.13 13.02
CA ASN A 8 -1.68 22.93 13.93
C ASN A 8 -1.89 22.56 15.41
N HIS A 9 -3.14 22.31 15.82
CA HIS A 9 -3.48 21.98 17.20
C HIS A 9 -3.33 20.47 17.50
N SER A 10 -2.73 20.17 18.66
CA SER A 10 -2.64 18.79 19.15
C SER A 10 -4.02 18.24 19.51
N HIS A 11 -4.24 16.96 19.21
CA HIS A 11 -5.48 16.24 19.47
C HIS A 11 -5.20 14.74 19.62
N ARG A 12 -6.13 13.97 20.19
CA ARG A 12 -6.04 12.51 20.25
C ARG A 12 -7.04 11.89 19.27
N ARG A 13 -6.65 10.78 18.64
CA ARG A 13 -7.51 9.98 17.75
C ARG A 13 -7.62 8.57 18.29
N TYR A 14 -8.83 8.02 18.34
CA TYR A 14 -9.10 6.70 18.90
C TYR A 14 -8.90 5.61 17.84
N ASN A 15 -8.15 4.57 18.18
CA ASN A 15 -8.08 3.33 17.41
C ASN A 15 -9.17 2.37 17.92
N PRO A 16 -10.21 2.06 17.13
CA PRO A 16 -11.26 1.14 17.54
C PRO A 16 -10.82 -0.32 17.53
N LEU A 17 -9.77 -0.70 16.79
CA LEU A 17 -9.22 -2.06 16.77
C LEU A 17 -8.44 -2.37 18.06
N THR A 18 -7.59 -1.45 18.53
CA THR A 18 -6.79 -1.66 19.76
C THR A 18 -7.39 -1.02 21.01
N ARG A 19 -8.56 -0.36 20.87
CA ARG A 19 -9.27 0.39 21.92
C ARG A 19 -8.39 1.42 22.65
N SER A 20 -7.40 1.97 21.94
CA SER A 20 -6.38 2.90 22.46
C SER A 20 -6.41 4.24 21.73
N TRP A 21 -5.56 5.18 22.14
CA TRP A 21 -5.50 6.53 21.57
C TRP A 21 -4.12 6.83 20.98
N VAL A 22 -4.10 7.68 19.95
CA VAL A 22 -2.88 8.22 19.36
C VAL A 22 -2.89 9.75 19.43
N LEU A 23 -1.87 10.32 20.08
CA LEU A 23 -1.62 11.75 20.17
C LEU A 23 -1.07 12.29 18.85
N CYS A 24 -1.85 13.11 18.17
CA CYS A 24 -1.44 13.84 16.97
C CYS A 24 -0.85 15.20 17.38
N SER A 25 0.34 15.53 16.87
CA SER A 25 1.01 16.82 17.14
C SER A 25 1.67 17.38 15.86
N PRO A 26 0.86 17.90 14.91
CA PRO A 26 1.30 18.18 13.53
C PRO A 26 2.48 19.15 13.39
N HIS A 27 2.56 20.14 14.28
CA HIS A 27 3.60 21.16 14.29
C HIS A 27 5.01 20.59 14.59
N ARG A 28 5.13 19.36 15.13
CA ARG A 28 6.44 18.75 15.46
C ARG A 28 7.33 18.48 14.24
N THR A 29 6.77 18.45 13.03
CA THR A 29 7.57 18.44 11.79
C THR A 29 8.49 19.65 11.63
N GLN A 30 8.12 20.80 12.21
CA GLN A 30 8.91 22.04 12.12
C GLN A 30 10.16 22.02 13.03
N ARG A 31 10.23 21.11 14.02
CA ARG A 31 11.38 20.98 14.91
C ARG A 31 12.64 20.61 14.11
N PRO A 32 13.78 21.32 14.25
CA PRO A 32 15.04 20.94 13.61
C PRO A 32 15.47 19.52 14.01
N TRP A 33 15.90 18.71 13.03
CA TRP A 33 16.43 17.36 13.28
C TRP A 33 17.96 17.36 13.20
N GLN A 34 18.60 17.04 14.33
CA GLN A 34 20.05 16.88 14.48
C GLN A 34 20.44 15.45 14.93
N GLY A 35 19.47 14.53 14.99
CA GLY A 35 19.72 13.13 15.38
C GLY A 35 20.24 12.27 14.23
N HIS A 36 20.21 10.94 14.44
CA HIS A 36 20.68 9.94 13.48
C HIS A 36 20.14 10.16 12.06
N ARG A 37 20.94 9.80 11.06
CA ARG A 37 20.57 9.78 9.65
C ARG A 37 20.82 8.38 9.10
N GLU A 38 19.77 7.70 8.64
CA GLU A 38 19.91 6.41 7.96
C GLU A 38 20.75 6.56 6.69
N SER A 39 21.40 5.47 6.26
CA SER A 39 22.03 5.44 4.94
C SER A 39 20.95 5.38 3.84
N ALA A 40 21.11 6.22 2.81
CA ALA A 40 20.26 6.13 1.63
C ALA A 40 20.63 4.88 0.81
N GLN A 41 19.93 3.76 1.05
CA GLN A 41 20.17 2.49 0.35
C GLN A 41 19.84 2.60 -1.15
N ILE A 42 20.85 2.93 -1.96
CA ILE A 42 20.91 2.66 -3.40
C ILE A 42 21.78 1.43 -3.60
N GLU A 43 21.33 0.28 -3.10
CA GLU A 43 22.03 -0.99 -3.26
C GLU A 43 21.77 -1.56 -4.67
N LYS A 44 22.84 -1.66 -5.46
CA LYS A 44 22.85 -2.54 -6.63
C LYS A 44 23.18 -3.96 -6.17
N ARG A 45 22.16 -4.80 -6.10
CA ARG A 45 22.28 -6.22 -5.76
C ARG A 45 22.39 -7.07 -7.05
N PRO A 46 23.07 -8.22 -7.02
CA PRO A 46 23.08 -9.14 -8.16
C PRO A 46 21.72 -9.86 -8.27
N ASN A 47 21.35 -10.30 -9.47
CA ASN A 47 20.14 -11.10 -9.68
C ASN A 47 20.14 -12.41 -8.86
N TYR A 48 21.33 -12.95 -8.61
CA TYR A 48 21.58 -14.16 -7.84
C TYR A 48 22.89 -13.97 -7.08
N ASP A 49 22.90 -14.32 -5.80
CA ASP A 49 24.07 -14.25 -4.93
C ASP A 49 24.42 -15.70 -4.50
N PRO A 50 25.60 -16.24 -4.86
CA PRO A 50 26.00 -17.61 -4.49
C PRO A 50 26.27 -17.79 -2.99
N THR A 51 26.34 -16.70 -2.22
CA THR A 51 26.52 -16.72 -0.75
C THR A 51 25.21 -16.52 0.01
N CYS A 52 24.13 -16.12 -0.67
CA CYS A 52 22.84 -15.89 -0.02
C CYS A 52 22.13 -17.23 0.27
N TYR A 53 21.95 -17.56 1.55
CA TYR A 53 21.29 -18.80 2.00
C TYR A 53 19.80 -18.93 1.64
N LEU A 54 19.20 -17.91 1.01
CA LEU A 54 17.82 -17.94 0.49
C LEU A 54 17.74 -18.13 -1.03
N CYS A 55 18.83 -17.96 -1.77
CA CYS A 55 18.82 -18.10 -3.23
C CYS A 55 18.63 -19.56 -3.70
N PRO A 56 18.06 -19.80 -4.89
CA PRO A 56 17.83 -21.14 -5.42
C PRO A 56 19.12 -21.96 -5.54
N GLY A 57 19.09 -23.24 -5.18
CA GLY A 57 20.26 -24.13 -5.25
C GLY A 57 21.33 -23.92 -4.17
N ASN A 58 21.29 -22.81 -3.41
CA ASN A 58 22.30 -22.52 -2.39
C ASN A 58 22.13 -23.35 -1.13
N GLN A 59 23.22 -23.52 -0.40
CA GLN A 59 23.21 -24.10 0.94
C GLN A 59 22.56 -23.13 1.95
N ARG A 60 21.70 -23.68 2.82
CA ARG A 60 21.06 -22.99 3.94
C ARG A 60 21.95 -22.99 5.19
N ALA A 61 21.56 -22.22 6.20
CA ALA A 61 22.33 -22.07 7.44
C ALA A 61 22.43 -23.37 8.27
N ASN A 62 21.48 -24.29 8.12
CA ASN A 62 21.53 -25.62 8.75
C ASN A 62 22.35 -26.66 7.94
N GLY A 63 22.82 -26.31 6.74
CA GLY A 63 23.57 -27.20 5.84
C GLY A 63 22.75 -27.89 4.74
N ASP A 64 21.40 -27.82 4.78
CA ASP A 64 20.53 -28.28 3.69
C ASP A 64 20.73 -27.44 2.42
N HIS A 65 20.17 -27.85 1.29
CA HIS A 65 20.18 -27.06 0.05
C HIS A 65 18.76 -26.62 -0.33
N ASN A 66 18.64 -25.39 -0.81
CA ASN A 66 17.44 -24.90 -1.47
C ASN A 66 17.24 -25.65 -2.80
N PRO A 67 16.00 -25.98 -3.20
CA PRO A 67 15.74 -26.43 -4.56
C PRO A 67 16.08 -25.31 -5.56
N THR A 68 16.22 -25.65 -6.84
CA THR A 68 16.31 -24.67 -7.93
C THR A 68 14.91 -24.11 -8.26
N TYR A 69 14.30 -23.44 -7.28
CA TYR A 69 12.95 -22.87 -7.40
C TYR A 69 12.92 -21.69 -8.38
N THR A 70 11.77 -21.49 -9.03
CA THR A 70 11.58 -20.50 -10.11
C THR A 70 10.54 -19.43 -9.80
N SER A 71 9.83 -19.54 -8.68
CA SER A 71 8.82 -18.59 -8.21
C SER A 71 8.98 -18.39 -6.69
N THR A 72 7.92 -18.54 -5.90
CA THR A 72 7.99 -18.61 -4.44
C THR A 72 8.61 -19.92 -3.95
N TYR A 73 9.16 -19.90 -2.73
CA TYR A 73 9.63 -21.10 -2.03
C TYR A 73 9.45 -20.96 -0.52
N SER A 74 8.70 -21.87 0.09
CA SER A 74 8.49 -21.94 1.54
C SER A 74 9.25 -23.11 2.17
N PHE A 75 9.88 -22.89 3.31
CA PHE A 75 10.55 -23.92 4.10
C PHE A 75 10.48 -23.63 5.61
N HIS A 76 10.66 -24.67 6.44
CA HIS A 76 10.75 -24.52 7.89
C HIS A 76 11.98 -23.67 8.25
N ASN A 77 11.81 -22.67 9.12
CA ASN A 77 12.91 -21.79 9.51
C ASN A 77 13.96 -22.58 10.31
N ASP A 78 15.21 -22.60 9.81
CA ASP A 78 16.36 -23.27 10.42
C ASP A 78 16.58 -22.84 11.90
N PHE A 79 16.18 -21.61 12.25
CA PHE A 79 16.23 -21.04 13.60
C PHE A 79 14.83 -20.60 14.09
N ALA A 80 13.87 -21.52 14.07
CA ALA A 80 12.50 -21.26 14.51
C ALA A 80 12.39 -20.76 15.97
N ALA A 81 11.60 -19.70 16.17
CA ALA A 81 11.34 -19.09 17.48
C ALA A 81 10.41 -19.95 18.36
N VAL A 82 9.56 -20.79 17.74
CA VAL A 82 8.69 -21.77 18.40
C VAL A 82 8.86 -23.15 17.75
N LYS A 83 8.64 -24.21 18.53
CA LYS A 83 8.82 -25.61 18.09
C LYS A 83 7.50 -26.36 18.13
N SER A 84 7.32 -27.32 17.20
CA SER A 84 6.13 -28.16 17.16
C SER A 84 6.10 -29.18 18.31
N HIS A 85 7.27 -29.50 18.85
CA HIS A 85 7.47 -30.45 19.95
C HIS A 85 8.39 -29.83 21.01
N GLN A 86 7.93 -29.84 22.26
CA GLN A 86 8.70 -29.47 23.44
C GLN A 86 8.08 -30.12 24.69
N PRO A 87 8.79 -30.23 25.82
CA PRO A 87 8.20 -30.70 27.07
C PRO A 87 7.02 -29.82 27.51
N ALA A 88 6.03 -30.43 28.15
CA ALA A 88 4.99 -29.65 28.84
C ALA A 88 5.63 -28.85 29.99
N LEU A 89 5.27 -27.58 30.10
CA LEU A 89 5.64 -26.76 31.26
C LEU A 89 4.78 -27.19 32.45
N PRO A 90 5.36 -27.54 33.62
CA PRO A 90 4.58 -27.81 34.82
C PRO A 90 3.82 -26.55 35.27
N ASP A 91 2.56 -26.72 35.66
CA ASP A 91 1.80 -25.63 36.27
C ASP A 91 2.36 -25.33 37.67
N THR A 92 2.66 -24.06 37.93
CA THR A 92 3.17 -23.57 39.23
C THR A 92 2.06 -23.05 40.14
N HIS A 93 0.86 -22.82 39.60
CA HIS A 93 -0.29 -22.21 40.29
C HIS A 93 0.01 -20.86 40.97
N ASP A 94 1.01 -20.12 40.48
CA ASP A 94 1.39 -18.78 40.96
C ASP A 94 0.49 -17.71 40.32
N ASP A 95 0.10 -16.68 41.06
CA ASP A 95 -0.77 -15.59 40.58
C ASP A 95 0.01 -14.41 39.98
N LEU A 96 1.30 -14.27 40.29
CA LEU A 96 2.19 -13.20 39.85
C LEU A 96 3.20 -13.68 38.80
N LEU A 97 3.81 -14.85 39.01
CA LEU A 97 4.89 -15.43 38.20
C LEU A 97 4.36 -16.53 37.28
N ARG A 98 3.40 -16.16 36.43
CA ARG A 98 2.77 -17.05 35.47
C ARG A 98 3.64 -17.24 34.23
N ALA A 99 3.82 -18.49 33.83
CA ALA A 99 4.43 -18.88 32.57
C ALA A 99 3.58 -19.96 31.90
N GLU A 100 3.48 -19.91 30.58
CA GLU A 100 2.70 -20.87 29.78
C GLU A 100 3.60 -21.43 28.67
N GLY A 101 3.49 -22.74 28.42
CA GLY A 101 4.18 -23.37 27.29
C GLY A 101 3.51 -23.00 25.97
N VAL A 102 4.30 -22.71 24.94
CA VAL A 102 3.79 -22.40 23.59
C VAL A 102 4.52 -23.19 22.50
N ARG A 103 3.79 -24.06 21.80
CA ARG A 103 4.19 -24.76 20.58
C ARG A 103 3.82 -23.98 19.34
N GLY A 104 4.51 -24.26 18.25
CA GLY A 104 4.25 -23.64 16.96
C GLY A 104 5.21 -24.05 15.86
N GLU A 105 5.13 -23.40 14.71
CA GLU A 105 6.03 -23.60 13.57
C GLU A 105 6.36 -22.27 12.91
N CYS A 106 7.66 -22.00 12.72
CA CYS A 106 8.14 -20.88 11.92
C CYS A 106 8.54 -21.37 10.52
N HIS A 107 8.11 -20.64 9.49
CA HIS A 107 8.45 -20.85 8.09
C HIS A 107 9.02 -19.55 7.50
N VAL A 108 9.96 -19.68 6.57
CA VAL A 108 10.46 -18.60 5.71
C VAL A 108 9.86 -18.78 4.32
N ILE A 109 9.44 -17.69 3.69
CA ILE A 109 8.81 -17.67 2.37
C ILE A 109 9.61 -16.75 1.44
N CYS A 110 10.46 -17.32 0.59
CA CYS A 110 11.13 -16.57 -0.48
C CYS A 110 10.09 -16.16 -1.53
N PHE A 111 10.12 -14.90 -1.97
CA PHE A 111 9.13 -14.34 -2.89
C PHE A 111 9.49 -14.50 -4.37
N SER A 112 10.76 -14.66 -4.70
CA SER A 112 11.25 -14.77 -6.07
C SER A 112 12.64 -15.41 -6.08
N PRO A 113 13.07 -16.13 -7.14
CA PRO A 113 14.47 -16.52 -7.28
C PRO A 113 15.43 -15.32 -7.43
N ARG A 114 14.90 -14.13 -7.80
CA ARG A 114 15.70 -12.92 -8.03
C ARG A 114 16.04 -12.19 -6.73
N HIS A 115 17.32 -12.17 -6.38
CA HIS A 115 17.85 -11.52 -5.18
C HIS A 115 17.83 -9.97 -5.26
N ASP A 116 17.78 -9.39 -6.46
CA ASP A 116 17.73 -7.94 -6.69
C ASP A 116 16.32 -7.32 -6.64
N LEU A 117 15.27 -8.13 -6.47
CA LEU A 117 13.88 -7.66 -6.43
C LEU A 117 13.40 -7.26 -5.03
N THR A 118 12.36 -6.43 -5.04
CA THR A 118 11.42 -6.22 -3.92
C THR A 118 9.99 -6.27 -4.48
N MET A 119 8.96 -6.41 -3.64
CA MET A 119 7.55 -6.36 -4.12
C MET A 119 7.21 -5.09 -4.92
N ALA A 120 7.90 -3.98 -4.70
CA ALA A 120 7.71 -2.72 -5.44
C ALA A 120 8.12 -2.80 -6.93
N GLU A 121 8.93 -3.81 -7.29
CA GLU A 121 9.51 -4.03 -8.62
C GLU A 121 8.99 -5.32 -9.29
N MET A 122 8.20 -6.12 -8.56
CA MET A 122 7.54 -7.33 -9.08
C MET A 122 6.32 -7.00 -9.95
N THR A 123 5.99 -7.92 -10.85
CA THR A 123 4.74 -7.90 -11.62
C THR A 123 3.57 -8.46 -10.79
N VAL A 124 2.34 -8.10 -11.16
CA VAL A 124 1.13 -8.59 -10.45
C VAL A 124 1.04 -10.13 -10.42
N PRO A 125 1.36 -10.90 -11.49
CA PRO A 125 1.39 -12.37 -11.41
C PRO A 125 2.46 -12.96 -10.46
N GLU A 126 3.62 -12.30 -10.32
CA GLU A 126 4.64 -12.71 -9.34
C GLU A 126 4.12 -12.50 -7.92
N ILE A 127 3.50 -11.35 -7.61
CA ILE A 127 2.90 -11.11 -6.29
C ILE A 127 1.66 -11.98 -6.05
N ALA A 128 0.89 -12.32 -7.09
CA ALA A 128 -0.21 -13.27 -6.96
C ALA A 128 0.30 -14.67 -6.51
N SER A 129 1.48 -15.08 -6.97
CA SER A 129 2.14 -16.31 -6.51
C SER A 129 2.54 -16.24 -5.03
N ILE A 130 2.85 -15.04 -4.51
CA ILE A 130 3.07 -14.80 -3.07
C ILE A 130 1.75 -14.93 -2.29
N VAL A 131 0.66 -14.33 -2.78
CA VAL A 131 -0.67 -14.42 -2.17
C VAL A 131 -1.19 -15.86 -2.15
N ASP A 132 -0.97 -16.63 -3.22
CA ASP A 132 -1.26 -18.07 -3.24
C ASP A 132 -0.39 -18.81 -2.22
N GLN A 133 0.92 -18.59 -2.20
CA GLN A 133 1.82 -19.24 -1.22
C GLN A 133 1.46 -18.93 0.25
N TRP A 134 0.97 -17.72 0.54
CA TRP A 134 0.41 -17.34 1.85
C TRP A 134 -0.89 -18.10 2.15
N THR A 135 -1.78 -18.20 1.16
CA THR A 135 -3.06 -18.93 1.29
C THR A 135 -2.81 -20.42 1.56
N ASP A 136 -2.01 -21.08 0.72
CA ASP A 136 -1.67 -22.50 0.82
C ASP A 136 -1.01 -22.82 2.17
N SER A 137 -0.16 -21.92 2.66
CA SER A 137 0.50 -22.09 3.96
C SER A 137 -0.46 -21.95 5.14
N TYR A 138 -1.42 -21.03 5.05
CA TYR A 138 -2.50 -20.90 6.03
C TYR A 138 -3.37 -22.16 6.05
N GLU A 139 -3.86 -22.63 4.89
CA GLU A 139 -4.71 -23.83 4.79
C GLU A 139 -3.99 -25.11 5.24
N ARG A 140 -2.70 -25.26 4.91
CA ARG A 140 -1.87 -26.38 5.34
C ARG A 140 -1.67 -26.41 6.85
N LEU A 141 -1.52 -25.24 7.48
CA LEU A 141 -1.28 -25.14 8.93
C LEU A 141 -2.59 -25.15 9.73
N SER A 142 -3.72 -24.73 9.14
CA SER A 142 -5.05 -24.88 9.76
C SER A 142 -5.49 -26.33 9.94
N GLN A 143 -4.91 -27.29 9.20
CA GLN A 143 -5.16 -28.73 9.40
C GLN A 143 -4.51 -29.30 10.67
N LYS A 144 -3.67 -28.52 11.38
CA LYS A 144 -2.99 -28.98 12.59
C LYS A 144 -3.83 -28.62 13.82
N GLU A 145 -4.39 -29.63 14.48
CA GLU A 145 -5.32 -29.46 15.62
C GLU A 145 -4.79 -28.58 16.76
N TYR A 146 -3.48 -28.52 16.97
CA TYR A 146 -2.90 -27.68 18.02
C TYR A 146 -2.65 -26.23 17.61
N ILE A 147 -2.66 -25.90 16.31
CA ILE A 147 -2.44 -24.52 15.83
C ILE A 147 -3.76 -23.75 15.94
N LYS A 148 -3.71 -22.55 16.54
CA LYS A 148 -4.86 -21.64 16.64
C LYS A 148 -4.72 -20.39 15.78
N HIS A 149 -3.50 -19.94 15.54
CA HIS A 149 -3.25 -18.73 14.75
C HIS A 149 -2.08 -18.90 13.78
N VAL A 150 -2.13 -18.18 12.66
CA VAL A 150 -1.13 -18.18 11.59
C VAL A 150 -0.80 -16.73 11.24
N GLN A 151 0.27 -16.20 11.83
CA GLN A 151 0.73 -14.84 11.58
C GLN A 151 1.68 -14.82 10.38
N ILE A 152 1.26 -14.16 9.29
CA ILE A 152 2.07 -13.92 8.09
C ILE A 152 2.60 -12.50 8.13
N PHE A 153 3.90 -12.29 7.85
CA PHE A 153 4.54 -10.98 7.90
C PHE A 153 5.78 -10.85 7.00
N GLU A 154 6.18 -9.63 6.65
CA GLU A 154 7.45 -9.29 6.01
C GLU A 154 8.15 -8.19 6.83
N ASN A 155 9.47 -8.31 7.00
CA ASN A 155 10.33 -7.24 7.50
C ASN A 155 11.28 -6.81 6.38
N LYS A 156 11.00 -5.67 5.74
CA LYS A 156 11.79 -5.13 4.62
C LYS A 156 12.80 -4.09 5.11
N GLY A 157 14.07 -4.34 4.81
CA GLY A 157 15.18 -3.40 5.01
C GLY A 157 15.78 -3.39 6.42
N ALA A 158 17.04 -2.98 6.52
CA ALA A 158 17.83 -3.07 7.76
C ALA A 158 17.21 -2.25 8.92
N ALA A 159 16.54 -1.13 8.61
CA ALA A 159 15.84 -0.30 9.60
C ALA A 159 14.69 -1.03 10.35
N MET A 160 14.24 -2.19 9.84
CA MET A 160 13.22 -3.06 10.43
C MET A 160 13.78 -4.42 10.88
N GLY A 161 15.10 -4.52 11.09
CA GLY A 161 15.75 -5.74 11.59
C GLY A 161 15.90 -6.87 10.56
N CYS A 162 15.70 -6.58 9.27
CA CYS A 162 15.92 -7.56 8.21
C CYS A 162 17.41 -7.90 8.07
N SER A 163 17.78 -9.17 8.28
CA SER A 163 19.17 -9.66 8.28
C SER A 163 19.64 -10.24 6.93
N ASN A 164 18.73 -10.55 6.00
CA ASN A 164 19.06 -11.05 4.67
C ASN A 164 18.38 -10.20 3.58
N PRO A 165 19.12 -9.66 2.59
CA PRO A 165 18.57 -8.77 1.57
C PRO A 165 17.68 -9.45 0.50
N HIS A 166 17.65 -10.78 0.40
CA HIS A 166 16.79 -11.49 -0.55
C HIS A 166 15.30 -11.27 -0.23
N PRO A 167 14.41 -11.06 -1.22
CA PRO A 167 13.00 -10.76 -0.96
C PRO A 167 12.28 -11.97 -0.34
N HIS A 168 11.90 -11.85 0.93
CA HIS A 168 11.22 -12.91 1.68
C HIS A 168 10.27 -12.38 2.75
N GLY A 169 9.26 -13.18 3.06
CA GLY A 169 8.43 -13.05 4.24
C GLY A 169 8.69 -14.18 5.22
N GLN A 170 7.95 -14.15 6.32
CA GLN A 170 7.90 -15.19 7.34
C GLN A 170 6.45 -15.52 7.68
N LEU A 171 6.26 -16.72 8.20
CA LEU A 171 4.99 -17.18 8.75
C LEU A 171 5.27 -17.90 10.06
N TRP A 172 4.69 -17.42 11.15
CA TRP A 172 4.75 -18.07 12.46
C TRP A 172 3.34 -18.54 12.85
N ALA A 173 3.19 -19.85 13.04
CA ALA A 173 1.94 -20.46 13.48
C ALA A 173 2.07 -20.91 14.95
N THR A 174 1.06 -20.65 15.78
CA THR A 174 1.14 -20.82 17.25
C THR A 174 -0.12 -21.49 17.82
N GLU A 175 0.03 -22.20 18.95
CA GLU A 175 -1.09 -22.82 19.68
C GLU A 175 -1.93 -21.86 20.54
N GLN A 176 -1.51 -20.60 20.57
CA GLN A 176 -2.24 -19.47 21.15
C GLN A 176 -2.43 -18.40 20.07
N ILE A 177 -3.46 -17.57 20.23
CA ILE A 177 -3.62 -16.35 19.43
C ILE A 177 -2.67 -15.29 20.02
N PRO A 178 -1.76 -14.67 19.24
CA PRO A 178 -0.85 -13.66 19.76
C PRO A 178 -1.59 -12.40 20.26
N GLN A 179 -0.91 -11.62 21.11
CA GLN A 179 -1.50 -10.46 21.79
C GLN A 179 -2.20 -9.46 20.86
N GLU A 180 -1.54 -9.00 19.79
CA GLU A 180 -2.11 -7.96 18.92
C GLU A 180 -3.37 -8.45 18.17
N PRO A 181 -3.36 -9.62 17.46
CA PRO A 181 -4.60 -10.20 16.94
C PRO A 181 -5.69 -10.45 17.98
N GLN A 182 -5.34 -10.89 19.20
CA GLN A 182 -6.35 -11.14 20.24
C GLN A 182 -7.07 -9.84 20.66
N VAL A 183 -6.32 -8.76 20.86
CA VAL A 183 -6.88 -7.43 21.20
C VAL A 183 -7.83 -6.95 20.09
N GLU A 184 -7.45 -7.11 18.83
CA GLU A 184 -8.32 -6.72 17.71
C GLU A 184 -9.58 -7.60 17.63
N LEU A 185 -9.46 -8.92 17.81
CA LEU A 185 -10.60 -9.83 17.79
C LEU A 185 -11.61 -9.51 18.89
N ASP A 186 -11.13 -9.18 20.09
CA ASP A 186 -11.99 -8.75 21.21
C ASP A 186 -12.73 -7.44 20.89
N ALA A 187 -12.06 -6.50 20.21
CA ALA A 187 -12.66 -5.23 19.81
C ALA A 187 -13.66 -5.38 18.63
N LEU A 188 -13.33 -6.20 17.64
CA LEU A 188 -14.21 -6.55 16.52
C LEU A 188 -15.49 -7.24 17.01
N LYS A 189 -15.34 -8.19 17.94
CA LYS A 189 -16.45 -8.91 18.59
C LYS A 189 -17.33 -7.96 19.41
N ALA A 190 -16.74 -7.10 20.23
CA ALA A 190 -17.49 -6.11 21.00
C ALA A 190 -18.28 -5.16 20.09
N TYR A 191 -17.68 -4.70 18.98
CA TYR A 191 -18.37 -3.85 18.02
C TYR A 191 -19.57 -4.57 17.36
N GLN A 192 -19.43 -5.85 16.99
CA GLN A 192 -20.54 -6.65 16.44
C GLN A 192 -21.65 -6.87 17.48
N GLN A 193 -21.32 -7.02 18.76
CA GLN A 193 -22.33 -7.14 19.82
C GLN A 193 -23.19 -5.87 19.95
N ASP A 194 -22.58 -4.69 19.81
CA ASP A 194 -23.29 -3.41 19.77
C ASP A 194 -23.99 -3.13 18.42
N HIS A 195 -23.58 -3.82 17.35
CA HIS A 195 -24.08 -3.64 15.98
C HIS A 195 -24.28 -5.02 15.31
N PRO A 196 -25.39 -5.74 15.56
CA PRO A 196 -25.53 -7.16 15.17
C PRO A 196 -25.25 -7.49 13.70
N ASP A 197 -25.68 -6.62 12.77
CA ASP A 197 -25.42 -6.75 11.32
C ASP A 197 -24.17 -5.98 10.84
N GLY A 198 -23.31 -5.55 11.77
CA GLY A 198 -22.24 -4.59 11.55
C GLY A 198 -20.83 -5.15 11.75
N CYS A 199 -20.10 -5.32 10.66
CA CYS A 199 -18.64 -5.45 10.72
C CYS A 199 -17.98 -4.06 10.87
N LEU A 200 -17.12 -3.90 11.88
CA LEU A 200 -16.38 -2.66 12.20
C LEU A 200 -15.62 -2.14 10.98
N LEU A 201 -14.83 -3.00 10.32
CA LEU A 201 -13.99 -2.61 9.20
C LEU A 201 -14.80 -2.36 7.92
N CYS A 202 -15.86 -3.13 7.65
CA CYS A 202 -16.83 -2.79 6.60
C CYS A 202 -17.45 -1.39 6.79
N ASN A 203 -17.87 -1.07 8.02
CA ASN A 203 -18.45 0.24 8.33
C ASN A 203 -17.41 1.36 8.27
N TYR A 204 -16.15 1.07 8.60
CA TYR A 204 -15.03 1.99 8.45
C TYR A 204 -14.71 2.29 6.98
N VAL A 205 -14.66 1.27 6.10
CA VAL A 205 -14.50 1.46 4.64
C VAL A 205 -15.62 2.35 4.08
N LYS A 206 -16.89 2.03 4.39
CA LYS A 206 -18.06 2.84 4.01
C LYS A 206 -18.02 4.26 4.59
N ARG A 207 -17.29 4.50 5.69
CA ARG A 207 -17.12 5.82 6.30
C ARG A 207 -16.02 6.62 5.59
N GLU A 208 -14.91 5.99 5.22
CA GLU A 208 -13.80 6.62 4.49
C GLU A 208 -14.20 6.98 3.05
N GLN A 209 -14.93 6.10 2.34
CA GLN A 209 -15.42 6.34 0.98
C GLN A 209 -16.43 7.50 0.85
N ARG A 210 -16.95 8.02 1.96
CA ARG A 210 -17.84 9.20 1.99
C ARG A 210 -17.10 10.53 2.12
N GLU A 211 -15.79 10.52 2.40
CA GLU A 211 -15.00 11.74 2.50
C GLU A 211 -14.61 12.29 1.11
N LYS A 212 -14.48 13.61 1.01
CA LYS A 212 -13.91 14.25 -0.18
C LYS A 212 -12.42 13.91 -0.27
N GLU A 213 -11.90 13.63 -1.47
CA GLU A 213 -10.50 13.20 -1.64
C GLU A 213 -9.47 14.16 -1.01
N GLU A 214 -9.68 15.48 -1.07
CA GLU A 214 -8.81 16.49 -0.44
C GLU A 214 -8.69 16.35 1.08
N GLN A 215 -9.72 15.80 1.72
CA GLN A 215 -9.83 15.57 3.17
C GLN A 215 -9.73 14.08 3.54
N GLY A 216 -9.74 13.20 2.53
CA GLY A 216 -9.82 11.76 2.65
C GLY A 216 -8.47 11.08 2.87
N ARG A 217 -8.52 9.94 3.56
CA ARG A 217 -7.33 9.13 3.90
C ARG A 217 -7.07 7.95 2.96
N ILE A 218 -7.96 7.73 1.99
CA ILE A 218 -7.81 6.70 0.94
C ILE A 218 -6.59 7.03 0.09
N VAL A 219 -5.64 6.10 -0.03
CA VAL A 219 -4.45 6.22 -0.88
C VAL A 219 -4.76 5.77 -2.30
N MET A 220 -5.53 4.68 -2.44
CA MET A 220 -6.01 4.15 -3.72
C MET A 220 -6.99 2.99 -3.51
N GLU A 221 -7.70 2.66 -4.59
CA GLU A 221 -8.59 1.52 -4.70
C GLU A 221 -8.31 0.73 -5.99
N ASN A 222 -8.77 -0.52 -6.02
CA ASN A 222 -9.15 -1.25 -7.23
C ASN A 222 -10.55 -1.84 -7.00
N ASP A 223 -10.98 -2.85 -7.74
CA ASP A 223 -12.36 -3.35 -7.63
C ASP A 223 -12.62 -3.98 -6.25
N SER A 224 -11.78 -4.92 -5.82
CA SER A 224 -11.96 -5.64 -4.54
C SER A 224 -11.37 -4.96 -3.30
N PHE A 225 -10.29 -4.17 -3.42
CA PHE A 225 -9.50 -3.68 -2.28
C PHE A 225 -9.45 -2.16 -2.17
N ILE A 226 -9.22 -1.70 -0.95
CA ILE A 226 -8.97 -0.30 -0.58
C ILE A 226 -7.72 -0.20 0.30
N CYS A 227 -6.88 0.81 0.03
CA CYS A 227 -5.70 1.15 0.83
C CYS A 227 -5.89 2.53 1.45
N ILE A 228 -5.76 2.64 2.77
CA ILE A 228 -6.09 3.84 3.55
C ILE A 228 -4.96 4.10 4.54
N VAL A 229 -4.58 5.36 4.80
CA VAL A 229 -3.84 5.71 6.02
C VAL A 229 -4.85 5.75 7.17
N PRO A 230 -4.89 4.80 8.13
CA PRO A 230 -5.99 4.75 9.08
C PRO A 230 -6.14 6.05 9.89
N PHE A 231 -7.36 6.42 10.26
CA PHE A 231 -7.63 7.64 11.04
C PHE A 231 -6.79 7.70 12.34
N TRP A 232 -6.50 6.54 12.90
CA TRP A 232 -5.73 6.30 14.12
C TRP A 232 -4.28 5.85 13.87
N ALA A 233 -3.77 5.98 12.64
CA ALA A 233 -2.41 5.56 12.28
C ALA A 233 -1.36 6.02 13.30
N LEU A 234 -0.39 5.19 13.66
CA LEU A 234 0.74 5.57 14.51
C LEU A 234 1.98 5.92 13.67
N TRP A 235 2.33 5.06 12.71
CA TRP A 235 3.49 5.26 11.86
C TRP A 235 3.24 6.40 10.84
N PRO A 236 4.29 7.11 10.39
CA PRO A 236 4.12 8.34 9.60
C PRO A 236 3.25 8.13 8.36
N PHE A 237 3.59 7.10 7.57
CA PHE A 237 2.88 6.69 6.36
C PHE A 237 2.29 5.29 6.51
N GLU A 238 1.79 4.97 7.71
CA GLU A 238 1.06 3.72 7.97
C GLU A 238 -0.05 3.52 6.93
N THR A 239 -0.25 2.30 6.44
CA THR A 239 -1.46 1.99 5.66
C THR A 239 -2.10 0.69 6.09
N LEU A 240 -3.42 0.70 6.07
CA LEU A 240 -4.29 -0.45 6.18
C LEU A 240 -4.79 -0.81 4.78
N VAL A 241 -4.53 -2.04 4.33
CA VAL A 241 -5.10 -2.61 3.10
C VAL A 241 -6.13 -3.65 3.49
N LEU A 242 -7.37 -3.53 2.99
CA LEU A 242 -8.46 -4.41 3.34
C LEU A 242 -9.42 -4.60 2.15
N PRO A 243 -10.13 -5.75 2.04
CA PRO A 243 -11.16 -5.93 1.05
C PRO A 243 -12.36 -5.04 1.41
N LYS A 244 -13.07 -4.58 0.37
CA LYS A 244 -14.28 -3.75 0.53
C LYS A 244 -15.48 -4.58 1.00
N ASP A 245 -15.54 -5.83 0.55
CA ASP A 245 -16.48 -6.84 1.01
C ASP A 245 -15.97 -7.51 2.30
N HIS A 246 -16.89 -8.09 3.06
CA HIS A 246 -16.57 -8.85 4.27
C HIS A 246 -15.91 -10.18 3.90
N VAL A 247 -14.62 -10.33 4.21
CA VAL A 247 -13.85 -11.56 4.00
C VAL A 247 -13.02 -11.81 5.26
N VAL A 248 -13.16 -12.99 5.87
CA VAL A 248 -12.55 -13.25 7.20
C VAL A 248 -11.07 -13.67 7.15
N SER A 249 -10.61 -14.27 6.04
CA SER A 249 -9.24 -14.79 5.88
C SER A 249 -8.85 -15.04 4.42
N LEU A 250 -7.56 -15.21 4.14
CA LEU A 250 -7.04 -15.40 2.77
C LEU A 250 -7.72 -16.52 1.96
N PRO A 251 -8.02 -17.72 2.51
CA PRO A 251 -8.68 -18.80 1.77
C PRO A 251 -10.11 -18.49 1.34
N LYS A 252 -10.76 -17.50 1.96
CA LYS A 252 -12.12 -17.09 1.63
C LYS A 252 -12.16 -16.07 0.48
N MET A 253 -11.01 -15.61 -0.01
CA MET A 253 -10.92 -14.76 -1.19
C MET A 253 -11.16 -15.54 -2.48
N SER A 254 -11.96 -14.97 -3.38
CA SER A 254 -12.04 -15.41 -4.77
C SER A 254 -10.70 -15.23 -5.51
N LYS A 255 -10.55 -15.91 -6.66
CA LYS A 255 -9.39 -15.73 -7.55
C LYS A 255 -9.19 -14.28 -8.01
N GLN A 256 -10.28 -13.53 -8.21
CA GLN A 256 -10.17 -12.11 -8.58
C GLN A 256 -9.67 -11.27 -7.40
N GLN A 257 -10.21 -11.49 -6.19
CA GLN A 257 -9.74 -10.83 -4.98
C GLN A 257 -8.24 -11.10 -4.72
N LYS A 258 -7.74 -12.32 -4.97
CA LYS A 258 -6.29 -12.62 -4.89
C LYS A 258 -5.45 -11.78 -5.86
N LEU A 259 -5.90 -11.62 -7.11
CA LEU A 259 -5.23 -10.79 -8.12
C LEU A 259 -5.30 -9.29 -7.79
N ASP A 260 -6.45 -8.82 -7.28
CA ASP A 260 -6.64 -7.44 -6.84
C ASP A 260 -5.79 -7.12 -5.60
N LEU A 261 -5.61 -8.07 -4.68
CA LEU A 261 -4.67 -7.93 -3.56
C LEU A 261 -3.22 -7.80 -4.07
N ALA A 262 -2.83 -8.63 -5.06
CA ALA A 262 -1.51 -8.56 -5.67
C ALA A 262 -1.27 -7.21 -6.39
N ASP A 263 -2.27 -6.67 -7.10
CA ASP A 263 -2.23 -5.31 -7.65
C ASP A 263 -2.08 -4.24 -6.56
N MET A 264 -2.86 -4.34 -5.49
CA MET A 264 -2.83 -3.39 -4.37
C MET A 264 -1.45 -3.37 -3.68
N LEU A 265 -0.89 -4.54 -3.40
CA LEU A 265 0.45 -4.72 -2.83
C LEU A 265 1.54 -4.15 -3.75
N ARG A 266 1.48 -4.45 -5.05
CA ARG A 266 2.37 -3.90 -6.08
C ARG A 266 2.33 -2.37 -6.11
N ARG A 267 1.14 -1.79 -6.04
CA ARG A 267 0.93 -0.33 -6.12
C ARG A 267 1.35 0.38 -4.84
N ILE A 268 1.07 -0.16 -3.64
CA ILE A 268 1.46 0.51 -2.38
C ILE A 268 2.97 0.48 -2.15
N THR A 269 3.61 -0.67 -2.38
CA THR A 269 5.06 -0.79 -2.23
C THR A 269 5.80 0.07 -3.26
N CYS A 270 5.29 0.20 -4.49
CA CYS A 270 5.79 1.16 -5.48
C CYS A 270 5.61 2.63 -5.05
N ARG A 271 4.46 3.01 -4.47
CA ARG A 271 4.23 4.38 -3.94
C ARG A 271 5.15 4.69 -2.77
N TYR A 272 5.38 3.73 -1.88
CA TYR A 272 6.34 3.83 -0.77
C TYR A 272 7.76 4.08 -1.26
N ASP A 273 8.29 3.25 -2.16
CA ASP A 273 9.63 3.43 -2.73
C ASP A 273 9.76 4.78 -3.48
N ASN A 274 8.68 5.23 -4.12
CA ASN A 274 8.61 6.52 -4.80
C ASN A 274 8.53 7.74 -3.87
N LEU A 275 8.14 7.58 -2.59
CA LEU A 275 7.92 8.69 -1.66
C LEU A 275 9.21 9.44 -1.30
N PHE A 276 10.33 8.71 -1.24
CA PHE A 276 11.67 9.25 -1.00
C PHE A 276 12.73 8.74 -2.00
N GLU A 277 12.29 8.11 -3.10
CA GLU A 277 13.14 7.54 -4.16
C GLU A 277 14.24 6.60 -3.65
N CYS A 278 13.86 5.70 -2.75
CA CYS A 278 14.72 4.71 -2.10
C CYS A 278 13.98 3.38 -1.94
N SER A 279 14.68 2.28 -1.62
CA SER A 279 14.00 1.07 -1.13
C SER A 279 13.39 1.38 0.25
N PHE A 280 12.08 1.57 0.30
CA PHE A 280 11.39 2.04 1.50
C PHE A 280 11.19 0.88 2.49
N PRO A 281 11.75 0.96 3.71
CA PRO A 281 11.63 -0.09 4.70
C PRO A 281 10.23 -0.08 5.36
N TYR A 282 9.76 -1.25 5.77
CA TYR A 282 8.54 -1.43 6.55
C TYR A 282 8.53 -2.81 7.21
N SER A 283 7.76 -2.95 8.28
CA SER A 283 7.18 -4.24 8.65
C SER A 283 5.75 -4.28 8.13
N MET A 284 5.31 -5.39 7.56
CA MET A 284 3.90 -5.60 7.23
C MET A 284 3.42 -6.94 7.76
N GLY A 285 2.13 -7.04 8.05
CA GLY A 285 1.53 -8.24 8.61
C GLY A 285 0.09 -8.41 8.16
N ILE A 286 -0.37 -9.66 8.08
CA ILE A 286 -1.74 -10.02 7.72
C ILE A 286 -2.48 -10.41 9.00
N HIS A 287 -3.53 -9.68 9.33
CA HIS A 287 -4.49 -10.04 10.37
C HIS A 287 -5.74 -10.61 9.71
N GLN A 288 -6.20 -11.75 10.24
CA GLN A 288 -7.29 -12.55 9.71
C GLN A 288 -7.86 -13.44 10.82
N ALA A 289 -8.99 -14.08 10.56
CA ALA A 289 -9.56 -15.07 11.46
C ALA A 289 -8.49 -16.10 11.93
N PRO A 290 -8.47 -16.45 13.23
CA PRO A 290 -7.81 -17.66 13.73
C PRO A 290 -8.31 -18.92 13.00
N VAL A 291 -7.51 -19.98 13.01
CA VAL A 291 -7.79 -21.19 12.20
C VAL A 291 -8.88 -22.11 12.78
N GLN A 292 -9.27 -21.93 14.04
CA GLN A 292 -10.23 -22.78 14.75
C GLN A 292 -11.14 -21.98 15.68
N GLY A 293 -12.45 -22.01 15.43
CA GLY A 293 -13.48 -21.36 16.24
C GLY A 293 -14.41 -20.50 15.39
N ASP A 294 -15.36 -19.83 16.04
CA ASP A 294 -16.23 -18.84 15.39
C ASP A 294 -15.58 -17.44 15.44
N TYR A 295 -15.22 -16.95 14.26
CA TYR A 295 -14.61 -15.65 14.01
C TYR A 295 -15.23 -14.98 12.78
N GLU A 296 -16.52 -15.20 12.52
CA GLU A 296 -17.21 -14.54 11.38
C GLU A 296 -17.25 -13.00 11.53
N TYR A 297 -16.97 -12.46 12.72
CA TYR A 297 -16.74 -11.02 12.97
C TYR A 297 -15.34 -10.51 12.61
N ALA A 298 -14.38 -11.39 12.33
CA ALA A 298 -13.07 -11.00 11.84
C ALA A 298 -13.18 -10.44 10.40
N HIS A 299 -12.29 -9.53 10.03
CA HIS A 299 -12.22 -8.98 8.68
C HIS A 299 -10.75 -8.91 8.28
N LEU A 300 -10.37 -9.62 7.22
CA LEU A 300 -9.02 -9.72 6.68
C LEU A 300 -8.46 -8.32 6.41
N HIS A 301 -7.31 -7.99 6.99
CA HIS A 301 -6.64 -6.74 6.70
C HIS A 301 -5.12 -6.87 6.85
N LEU A 302 -4.39 -6.03 6.12
CA LEU A 302 -2.95 -6.02 6.07
C LEU A 302 -2.46 -4.67 6.58
N HIS A 303 -1.66 -4.69 7.64
CA HIS A 303 -1.01 -3.52 8.21
C HIS A 303 0.35 -3.30 7.54
N PHE A 304 0.70 -2.04 7.27
CA PHE A 304 2.05 -1.62 6.89
C PHE A 304 2.58 -0.56 7.87
N TYR A 305 3.71 -0.85 8.50
CA TYR A 305 4.36 -0.04 9.52
C TYR A 305 5.74 0.46 9.04
N PRO A 306 5.80 1.54 8.23
CA PRO A 306 7.04 2.11 7.76
C PRO A 306 7.65 3.13 8.75
N PRO A 307 8.97 3.11 8.99
CA PRO A 307 9.60 3.99 9.96
C PRO A 307 9.93 5.38 9.39
N LEU A 308 10.09 5.55 8.07
CA LEU A 308 10.56 6.80 7.47
C LEU A 308 9.53 7.94 7.60
N LEU A 309 9.99 9.15 7.93
CA LEU A 309 9.14 10.31 8.27
C LEU A 309 9.39 11.52 7.35
N ARG A 310 10.64 12.00 7.26
CA ARG A 310 10.96 13.25 6.52
C ARG A 310 11.70 13.02 5.21
N SER A 311 12.52 11.98 5.14
CA SER A 311 13.32 11.62 3.96
C SER A 311 13.75 10.14 4.05
N ALA A 312 14.45 9.64 3.02
CA ALA A 312 15.14 8.35 3.05
C ALA A 312 16.10 8.17 4.25
N THR A 313 16.51 9.28 4.89
CA THR A 313 17.50 9.27 6.00
C THR A 313 16.91 9.62 7.37
N VAL A 314 15.62 9.98 7.48
CA VAL A 314 15.03 10.44 8.76
C VAL A 314 13.77 9.66 9.09
N ARG A 315 13.90 8.74 10.04
CA ARG A 315 12.83 7.89 10.60
C ARG A 315 12.18 8.48 11.86
N LYS A 316 10.99 7.99 12.16
CA LYS A 316 10.36 8.06 13.48
C LYS A 316 11.02 7.05 14.41
N PHE A 317 11.04 7.38 15.70
CA PHE A 317 11.43 6.51 16.80
C PHE A 317 10.24 6.47 17.76
N LEU A 318 9.78 5.26 18.11
CA LEU A 318 8.79 5.04 19.16
C LEU A 318 9.57 4.75 20.45
N VAL A 319 9.85 5.80 21.23
CA VAL A 319 10.74 5.77 22.40
C VAL A 319 10.26 6.74 23.47
N GLY A 320 10.66 6.55 24.72
CA GLY A 320 10.38 7.53 25.78
C GLY A 320 8.87 7.68 26.05
N PHE A 321 8.25 8.75 25.55
CA PHE A 321 6.81 8.98 25.73
C PHE A 321 5.96 7.87 25.08
N GLU A 322 6.31 7.42 23.87
CA GLU A 322 5.59 6.31 23.22
C GLU A 322 5.81 4.94 23.90
N MET A 323 6.80 4.79 24.79
CA MET A 323 7.03 3.57 25.57
C MET A 323 6.44 3.62 26.99
N LEU A 324 6.22 4.82 27.54
CA LEU A 324 5.86 5.03 28.95
C LEU A 324 4.55 5.83 29.15
N GLY A 325 3.89 6.24 28.07
CA GLY A 325 2.73 7.13 28.09
C GLY A 325 1.69 6.78 27.03
N GLU A 326 1.79 7.39 25.84
CA GLU A 326 0.85 7.18 24.74
C GLU A 326 1.55 7.23 23.39
N ALA A 327 1.05 6.45 22.43
CA ALA A 327 1.46 6.50 21.03
C ALA A 327 1.30 7.92 20.45
N GLN A 328 2.33 8.45 19.78
CA GLN A 328 2.35 9.84 19.27
C GLN A 328 2.73 9.90 17.78
N ARG A 329 2.18 10.84 17.01
CA ARG A 329 2.54 11.08 15.59
C ARG A 329 2.74 12.56 15.23
N ASP A 330 3.68 12.82 14.31
CA ASP A 330 4.14 14.16 13.94
C ASP A 330 3.48 14.76 12.68
N ILE A 331 2.86 13.95 11.80
CA ILE A 331 2.10 14.41 10.61
C ILE A 331 0.67 13.88 10.68
N THR A 332 -0.33 14.56 10.11
CA THR A 332 -1.69 14.00 10.13
C THR A 332 -1.84 12.80 9.18
N PRO A 333 -2.76 11.85 9.43
CA PRO A 333 -3.12 10.80 8.49
C PRO A 333 -3.53 11.35 7.11
N GLU A 334 -4.24 12.47 7.08
CA GLU A 334 -4.68 13.13 5.84
C GLU A 334 -3.48 13.64 5.01
N GLN A 335 -2.51 14.30 5.66
CA GLN A 335 -1.26 14.74 5.03
C GLN A 335 -0.43 13.57 4.49
N ALA A 336 -0.37 12.47 5.24
CA ALA A 336 0.33 11.25 4.83
C ALA A 336 -0.33 10.61 3.60
N ALA A 337 -1.66 10.50 3.61
CA ALA A 337 -2.42 9.94 2.49
C ALA A 337 -2.29 10.79 1.22
N ALA A 338 -2.40 12.12 1.32
CA ALA A 338 -2.20 13.03 0.20
C ALA A 338 -0.79 12.89 -0.44
N ARG A 339 0.25 12.72 0.38
CA ARG A 339 1.62 12.50 -0.10
C ARG A 339 1.78 11.14 -0.80
N LEU A 340 1.16 10.08 -0.29
CA LEU A 340 1.14 8.77 -0.95
C LEU A 340 0.32 8.79 -2.25
N ARG A 341 -0.82 9.50 -2.30
CA ARG A 341 -1.63 9.73 -3.52
C ARG A 341 -0.83 10.42 -4.62
N ALA A 342 -0.04 11.44 -4.26
CA ALA A 342 0.80 12.18 -5.20
C ALA A 342 2.00 11.38 -5.77
N CYS A 343 2.33 10.22 -5.19
CA CYS A 343 3.40 9.36 -5.71
C CYS A 343 2.97 8.62 -6.98
N SER A 344 3.89 8.41 -7.92
CA SER A 344 3.62 7.64 -9.13
C SER A 344 3.41 6.14 -8.83
N GLU A 345 2.66 5.45 -9.67
CA GLU A 345 2.60 3.97 -9.70
C GLU A 345 3.65 3.36 -10.64
N VAL A 346 4.53 4.17 -11.23
CA VAL A 346 5.74 3.72 -11.95
C VAL A 346 6.94 3.93 -11.03
N HIS A 347 7.62 2.84 -10.69
CA HIS A 347 8.77 2.83 -9.77
C HIS A 347 9.90 3.74 -10.30
N TYR A 348 10.57 4.48 -9.41
CA TYR A 348 11.52 5.54 -9.77
C TYR A 348 12.64 5.03 -10.68
N LYS A 349 13.13 3.80 -10.46
CA LYS A 349 14.14 3.11 -11.29
C LYS A 349 13.73 3.00 -12.77
N HIS A 350 12.44 2.97 -13.08
CA HIS A 350 11.92 2.81 -14.45
C HIS A 350 11.39 4.11 -15.09
N ARG A 351 11.31 5.23 -14.35
CA ARG A 351 10.69 6.48 -14.83
C ARG A 351 11.33 7.06 -16.09
N LEU A 352 12.64 6.93 -16.26
CA LEU A 352 13.32 7.35 -17.49
C LEU A 352 12.84 6.51 -18.68
N TRP A 353 12.93 5.19 -18.59
CA TRP A 353 12.51 4.26 -19.65
C TRP A 353 11.01 4.43 -20.00
N TRP A 354 10.17 4.67 -19.00
CA TRP A 354 8.74 4.94 -19.20
C TRP A 354 8.48 6.27 -19.93
N LYS A 355 9.19 7.35 -19.60
CA LYS A 355 9.12 8.64 -20.33
C LYS A 355 9.56 8.49 -21.79
N TRP A 356 10.58 7.68 -22.07
CA TRP A 356 10.99 7.35 -23.44
C TRP A 356 9.92 6.52 -24.18
N ARG A 357 9.36 5.49 -23.55
CA ARG A 357 8.29 4.63 -24.13
C ARG A 357 7.00 5.41 -24.43
N GLN A 358 6.61 6.34 -23.55
CA GLN A 358 5.51 7.29 -23.76
C GLN A 358 5.76 8.13 -25.02
N LYS A 359 6.91 8.82 -25.10
CA LYS A 359 7.29 9.62 -26.27
C LYS A 359 7.32 8.80 -27.56
N LEU A 360 7.86 7.58 -27.52
CA LEU A 360 7.92 6.69 -28.69
C LEU A 360 6.51 6.24 -29.13
N SER A 361 5.61 5.95 -28.19
CA SER A 361 4.21 5.61 -28.47
C SER A 361 3.45 6.79 -29.10
N SER A 362 3.62 8.01 -28.58
CA SER A 362 3.07 9.23 -29.18
C SER A 362 3.61 9.46 -30.60
N PHE A 363 4.93 9.27 -30.80
CA PHE A 363 5.57 9.40 -32.11
C PHE A 363 5.07 8.35 -33.12
N LEU A 364 4.94 7.09 -32.69
CA LEU A 364 4.36 6.01 -33.51
C LEU A 364 2.91 6.29 -33.89
N ARG A 365 2.09 6.81 -32.96
CA ARG A 365 0.70 7.23 -33.26
C ARG A 365 0.67 8.36 -34.29
N LEU A 366 1.53 9.38 -34.16
CA LEU A 366 1.67 10.46 -35.13
C LEU A 366 2.11 9.94 -36.50
N LEU A 367 3.06 9.00 -36.54
CA LEU A 367 3.55 8.39 -37.78
C LEU A 367 2.45 7.58 -38.49
N LEU A 368 1.70 6.75 -37.74
CA LEU A 368 0.54 6.02 -38.24
C LEU A 368 -0.56 6.95 -38.76
N PHE A 369 -0.84 8.06 -38.07
CA PHE A 369 -1.82 9.06 -38.51
C PHE A 369 -1.38 9.74 -39.82
N SER A 370 -0.08 10.06 -39.94
CA SER A 370 0.51 10.65 -41.15
C SER A 370 0.48 9.68 -42.34
N ILE A 371 0.77 8.39 -42.11
CA ILE A 371 0.66 7.35 -43.13
C ILE A 371 -0.80 7.19 -43.60
N LEU A 372 -1.77 7.18 -42.69
CA LEU A 372 -3.20 7.13 -43.03
C LEU A 372 -3.66 8.38 -43.82
N GLN A 373 -3.14 9.58 -43.50
CA GLN A 373 -3.38 10.79 -44.31
C GLN A 373 -2.75 10.71 -45.70
N CYS A 374 -1.53 10.19 -45.84
CA CYS A 374 -0.89 9.97 -47.16
C CYS A 374 -1.67 8.96 -48.01
N CYS A 375 -2.12 7.84 -47.43
CA CYS A 375 -2.91 6.85 -48.15
C CYS A 375 -4.26 7.40 -48.62
N SER A 376 -4.92 8.24 -47.81
CA SER A 376 -6.21 8.86 -48.20
C SER A 376 -6.06 9.98 -49.25
N THR A 377 -4.94 10.71 -49.28
CA THR A 377 -4.65 11.67 -50.36
C THR A 377 -4.21 11.00 -51.67
N SER A 378 -3.57 9.83 -51.61
CA SER A 378 -3.17 9.06 -52.80
C SER A 378 -4.36 8.47 -53.57
N PHE A 379 -5.47 8.15 -52.89
CA PHE A 379 -6.70 7.67 -53.55
C PHE A 379 -7.50 8.76 -54.29
N LEU A 380 -7.22 10.04 -54.03
CA LEU A 380 -7.91 11.19 -54.65
C LEU A 380 -7.17 11.78 -55.87
N THR A 381 -6.01 11.24 -56.23
CA THR A 381 -5.13 11.81 -57.27
C THR A 381 -4.93 10.91 -58.50
N THR A 382 -5.61 9.75 -58.58
CA THR A 382 -5.55 8.83 -59.73
C THR A 382 -6.93 8.56 -60.36
N SER A 383 -7.61 9.62 -60.83
CA SER A 383 -8.86 9.48 -61.61
C SER A 383 -9.19 10.69 -62.51
N SER A 384 -8.23 11.17 -63.31
CA SER A 384 -8.46 12.33 -64.20
C SER A 384 -7.74 12.29 -65.56
N SER A 385 -7.99 11.25 -66.36
CA SER A 385 -7.80 11.32 -67.82
C SER A 385 -8.60 10.24 -68.58
N ASN A 386 -9.75 10.61 -69.16
CA ASN A 386 -10.05 10.32 -70.57
C ASN A 386 -11.35 10.99 -71.07
N THR A 387 -11.21 11.50 -72.30
CA THR A 387 -12.15 12.13 -73.23
C THR A 387 -13.59 11.62 -73.32
N THR A 388 -14.52 12.57 -73.21
CA THR A 388 -15.55 12.95 -74.21
C THR A 388 -16.17 11.89 -75.13
N THR A 389 -17.48 11.61 -74.95
CA THR A 389 -18.46 11.56 -76.07
C THR A 389 -19.83 12.05 -75.60
N THR A 390 -20.55 12.78 -76.45
CA THR A 390 -21.84 13.43 -76.17
C THR A 390 -23.04 12.53 -76.48
N THR A 391 -24.07 12.47 -75.63
CA THR A 391 -25.46 12.34 -76.10
C THR A 391 -26.46 12.88 -75.07
N THR A 392 -27.50 13.55 -75.57
CA THR A 392 -28.59 14.22 -74.85
C THR A 392 -29.66 13.29 -74.27
N THR A 393 -30.15 13.59 -73.04
CA THR A 393 -31.58 13.90 -72.79
C THR A 393 -31.85 14.54 -71.42
N THR A 394 -32.91 15.38 -71.40
CA THR A 394 -33.79 15.87 -70.31
C THR A 394 -33.80 15.09 -68.96
N THR A 395 -34.09 15.67 -67.77
CA THR A 395 -35.15 16.67 -67.46
C THR A 395 -34.99 17.35 -66.07
N THR A 396 -35.41 18.62 -65.95
CA THR A 396 -36.03 19.34 -64.78
C THR A 396 -35.56 19.20 -63.30
N THR A 397 -35.19 20.35 -62.71
CA THR A 397 -35.58 20.94 -61.37
C THR A 397 -35.66 20.06 -60.10
N THR A 398 -35.22 20.51 -58.91
CA THR A 398 -35.63 21.76 -58.22
C THR A 398 -34.56 22.42 -57.32
N ASN A 399 -34.73 23.72 -57.07
CA ASN A 399 -33.99 24.51 -56.07
C ASN A 399 -34.46 24.22 -54.63
N LEU A 400 -33.63 24.57 -53.62
CA LEU A 400 -33.94 25.72 -52.75
C LEU A 400 -32.70 26.24 -51.99
N SER A 401 -32.70 27.55 -51.71
CA SER A 401 -31.60 28.34 -51.15
C SER A 401 -32.10 29.38 -50.15
N THR A 402 -31.32 29.71 -49.10
CA THR A 402 -31.22 31.02 -48.39
C THR A 402 -30.14 30.88 -47.28
N LEU A 403 -29.13 31.78 -47.07
CA LEU A 403 -29.12 33.21 -46.65
C LEU A 403 -29.75 33.40 -45.23
N THR A 404 -29.20 34.11 -44.21
CA THR A 404 -28.32 35.31 -44.07
C THR A 404 -27.44 35.26 -42.78
N THR A 405 -26.87 36.32 -42.17
CA THR A 405 -25.77 37.28 -42.57
C THR A 405 -25.37 38.20 -41.36
N GLN A 406 -24.07 38.38 -41.04
CA GLN A 406 -23.46 39.45 -40.16
C GLN A 406 -23.88 39.51 -38.66
N GLN A 407 -23.28 40.23 -37.67
CA GLN A 407 -22.05 41.05 -37.41
C GLN A 407 -21.84 41.07 -35.85
N GLN A 408 -20.65 40.93 -35.24
CA GLN A 408 -19.56 41.90 -34.91
C GLN A 408 -19.78 42.83 -33.66
N GLN A 409 -18.67 43.17 -32.94
CA GLN A 409 -18.48 44.15 -31.82
C GLN A 409 -18.94 43.75 -30.38
N GLN A 410 -18.41 44.29 -29.26
CA GLN A 410 -17.04 44.72 -28.81
C GLN A 410 -17.06 45.05 -27.28
N HIS A 411 -15.90 45.42 -26.67
CA HIS A 411 -15.71 46.11 -25.36
C HIS A 411 -15.89 45.35 -24.01
N ARG A 412 -15.32 45.77 -22.85
CA ARG A 412 -14.00 46.39 -22.49
C ARG A 412 -13.87 46.54 -20.94
N HIS A 413 -12.66 46.34 -20.36
CA HIS A 413 -12.23 46.75 -18.98
C HIS A 413 -13.02 46.16 -17.77
N THR A 414 -12.55 46.18 -16.50
CA THR A 414 -11.61 47.05 -15.74
C THR A 414 -10.63 46.33 -14.80
N ASN A 415 -9.56 47.05 -14.37
CA ASN A 415 -8.59 46.67 -13.34
C ASN A 415 -9.14 46.87 -11.90
N GLY A 416 -8.47 46.26 -10.91
CA GLY A 416 -8.59 46.62 -9.48
C GLY A 416 -7.47 45.94 -8.66
N ASN A 417 -6.60 46.74 -8.03
CA ASN A 417 -5.40 46.28 -7.33
C ASN A 417 -5.37 46.97 -5.96
N GLU A 418 -5.11 46.25 -4.86
CA GLU A 418 -4.71 46.91 -3.60
C GLU A 418 -3.89 45.99 -2.68
N LYS A 419 -3.07 46.64 -1.83
CA LYS A 419 -2.01 46.09 -0.99
C LYS A 419 -2.00 46.94 0.32
N VAL A 420 -0.99 46.78 1.20
CA VAL A 420 -0.77 47.62 2.43
C VAL A 420 -1.66 47.13 3.61
N THR A 421 -1.23 46.92 4.87
CA THR A 421 0.03 47.21 5.62
C THR A 421 0.32 46.20 6.74
N SER A 422 1.54 46.28 7.30
CA SER A 422 2.00 45.64 8.54
C SER A 422 2.24 46.65 9.68
N ALA A 423 1.97 46.27 10.95
CA ALA A 423 2.64 46.71 12.20
C ALA A 423 1.82 46.29 13.45
N THR A 424 2.25 46.18 14.71
CA THR A 424 3.49 45.83 15.46
C THR A 424 3.07 45.84 16.95
N THR A 425 3.49 44.85 17.76
CA THR A 425 3.58 44.81 19.26
C THR A 425 2.76 45.75 20.18
N THR A 426 2.13 45.15 21.20
CA THR A 426 2.35 45.50 22.63
C THR A 426 2.06 44.29 23.53
N THR A 427 2.97 43.98 24.45
CA THR A 427 2.78 42.99 25.55
C THR A 427 2.83 43.71 26.89
N SER A 428 1.88 43.45 27.77
CA SER A 428 1.87 43.96 29.15
C SER A 428 1.76 42.85 30.18
N SER A 429 2.48 43.07 31.28
CA SER A 429 2.75 42.21 32.43
C SER A 429 1.55 41.69 33.25
N SER A 430 1.86 40.60 33.97
CA SER A 430 1.48 40.30 35.37
C SER A 430 0.00 40.18 35.76
N SER A 431 -0.43 38.94 36.04
CA SER A 431 -0.90 38.50 37.38
C SER A 431 -0.67 37.00 37.53
#